data_AF-A0A0B2V8T5-F1
#
_entry.id   AF-A0A0B2V8T5-F1
#
_cell.length_a   1.000
_cell.length_b   1.000
_cell.length_c   1.000
_cell.angle_alpha   90.00
_cell.angle_beta   90.00
_cell.angle_gamma   90.00
#
_symmetry.space_group_name_H-M   'P 1'
#
loop_
_entity.id
_entity.type
_entity.pdbx_description
1 polymer ?
#
loop_
_entity_poly.entity_id
_entity_poly.type
_entity_poly.pdbx_seq_one_letter_code
_entity_poly.pdbx_strand_id
1 'polypeptide(L)'
;MLAASTLFLLSLHLVISLSVRDEVALPRCRSMDEFRCDLGVHCIPKAWLCDGRNDCVDGSDEHYCLHKNILPFVESQGKYRVATLKCPSTWFFCRDASKCVHPADVCNGIRDCMDGSDEEDFCALLKQMQRSKGESYEE
;
A
#
# COMPACT_ATOMS: atom_id res chain seq x y z
N MET A 1 -26.83 30.44 -53.83
CA MET A 1 -25.57 30.78 -53.13
C MET A 1 -25.28 29.82 -51.96
N LEU A 2 -25.42 28.50 -52.14
CA LEU A 2 -25.31 27.52 -51.04
C LEU A 2 -24.14 26.52 -51.16
N ALA A 3 -23.34 26.58 -52.22
CA ALA A 3 -22.25 25.62 -52.46
C ALA A 3 -20.92 25.96 -51.74
N ALA A 4 -20.70 27.23 -51.36
CA ALA A 4 -19.44 27.64 -50.72
C ALA A 4 -19.37 27.22 -49.25
N SER A 5 -20.52 27.12 -48.56
CA SER A 5 -20.57 26.77 -47.14
C SER A 5 -20.37 25.27 -46.88
N THR A 6 -20.75 24.39 -47.79
CA THR A 6 -20.57 22.93 -47.60
C THR A 6 -19.11 22.50 -47.84
N LEU A 7 -18.40 23.15 -48.77
CA LEU A 7 -16.96 22.95 -49.00
C LEU A 7 -16.11 23.39 -47.78
N PHE A 8 -16.53 24.44 -47.07
CA PHE A 8 -15.86 24.93 -45.86
C PHE A 8 -16.08 24.02 -44.65
N LEU A 9 -17.22 23.32 -44.59
CA LEU A 9 -17.52 22.34 -43.53
C LEU A 9 -16.82 20.99 -43.80
N LEU A 10 -16.68 20.58 -45.07
CA LEU A 10 -15.90 19.39 -45.44
C LEU A 10 -14.39 19.57 -45.20
N SER A 11 -13.84 20.77 -45.45
CA SER A 11 -12.45 21.08 -45.10
C SER A 11 -12.24 21.13 -43.58
N LEU A 12 -13.23 21.64 -42.81
CA LEU A 12 -13.19 21.63 -41.35
C LEU A 12 -13.25 20.19 -40.79
N HIS A 13 -14.10 19.31 -41.33
CA HIS A 13 -14.13 17.91 -40.94
C HIS A 13 -12.86 17.14 -41.32
N LEU A 14 -12.23 17.44 -42.46
CA LEU A 14 -10.97 16.80 -42.85
C LEU A 14 -9.79 17.26 -41.96
N VAL A 15 -9.74 18.52 -41.52
CA VAL A 15 -8.72 18.99 -40.55
C VAL A 15 -8.97 18.46 -39.13
N ILE A 16 -10.23 18.22 -38.75
CA ILE A 16 -10.57 17.57 -37.48
C ILE A 16 -10.03 16.13 -37.48
N SER A 17 -10.15 15.40 -38.60
CA SER A 17 -9.58 14.04 -38.73
C SER A 17 -8.05 13.97 -38.81
N LEU A 18 -7.34 15.07 -39.12
CA LEU A 18 -5.86 15.11 -39.11
C LEU A 18 -5.25 15.51 -37.75
N SER A 19 -6.04 16.05 -36.80
CA SER A 19 -5.54 16.42 -35.46
C SER A 19 -5.84 15.40 -34.37
N VAL A 20 -6.64 14.36 -34.63
CA VAL A 20 -6.85 13.28 -33.66
C VAL A 20 -5.77 12.21 -33.84
N ARG A 21 -4.54 12.56 -33.48
CA ARG A 21 -3.62 11.58 -32.89
C ARG A 21 -3.80 11.61 -31.38
N ASP A 22 -5.04 11.41 -30.93
CA ASP A 22 -5.32 11.09 -29.53
C ASP A 22 -4.99 9.62 -29.29
N GLU A 23 -3.70 9.37 -29.16
CA GLU A 23 -3.24 8.48 -28.11
C GLU A 23 -2.27 9.34 -27.30
N VAL A 24 -2.78 10.13 -26.35
CA VAL A 24 -1.99 10.43 -25.15
C VAL A 24 -1.90 9.10 -24.38
N ALA A 25 -1.16 8.15 -24.95
CA ALA A 25 -0.60 7.07 -24.20
C ALA A 25 0.37 7.74 -23.23
N LEU A 26 -0.08 7.94 -21.97
CA LEU A 26 0.80 8.36 -20.89
C LEU A 26 2.09 7.55 -21.02
N PRO A 27 3.25 8.21 -21.22
CA PRO A 27 4.48 7.50 -21.52
C PRO A 27 4.70 6.47 -20.42
N ARG A 28 4.69 5.19 -20.81
CA ARG A 28 5.17 4.14 -19.92
C ARG A 28 6.63 4.48 -19.63
N CYS A 29 7.03 4.30 -18.37
CA CYS A 29 8.43 4.44 -18.01
C CYS A 29 9.28 3.55 -18.92
N ARG A 30 10.46 4.06 -19.29
CA ARG A 30 11.31 3.45 -20.32
C ARG A 30 11.89 2.13 -19.82
N SER A 31 12.07 2.02 -18.51
CA SER A 31 12.63 0.85 -17.84
C SER A 31 11.59 0.07 -17.04
N MET A 32 11.79 -1.24 -16.94
CA MET A 32 11.08 -2.11 -16.00
C MET A 32 11.44 -1.79 -14.54
N ASP A 33 12.54 -1.09 -14.28
CA ASP A 33 13.00 -0.68 -12.94
C ASP A 33 12.51 0.70 -12.53
N GLU A 34 11.59 1.29 -13.30
CA GLU A 34 10.98 2.59 -13.01
C GLU A 34 9.52 2.43 -12.56
N PHE A 35 9.09 3.35 -11.71
CA PHE A 35 7.73 3.52 -11.24
C PHE A 35 7.18 4.85 -11.77
N ARG A 36 5.92 4.84 -12.20
CA ARG A 36 5.24 6.05 -12.66
C ARG A 36 4.38 6.58 -11.53
N CYS A 37 4.57 7.85 -11.19
CA CYS A 37 3.71 8.55 -10.24
C CYS A 37 2.25 8.56 -10.72
N ASP A 38 1.30 8.56 -9.79
CA ASP A 38 -0.13 8.51 -10.12
C ASP A 38 -0.58 9.79 -10.85
N LEU A 39 -0.03 10.93 -10.44
CA LEU A 39 -0.22 12.23 -11.08
C LEU A 39 1.01 12.62 -11.89
N GLY A 40 0.85 12.61 -13.22
CA GLY A 40 1.80 13.16 -14.17
C GLY A 40 2.53 12.12 -15.02
N VAL A 41 3.57 12.58 -15.72
CA VAL A 41 4.42 11.76 -16.60
C VAL A 41 5.80 11.49 -15.99
N HIS A 42 5.95 11.74 -14.68
CA HIS A 42 7.21 11.55 -13.98
C HIS A 42 7.42 10.08 -13.65
N CYS A 43 8.62 9.60 -13.97
CA CYS A 43 9.06 8.25 -13.67
C CYS A 43 10.24 8.34 -12.71
N ILE A 44 10.15 7.62 -11.60
CA ILE A 44 11.21 7.51 -10.61
C ILE A 44 11.76 6.07 -10.64
N PRO A 45 12.99 5.84 -10.19
CA PRO A 45 13.47 4.48 -9.91
C PRO A 45 12.57 3.77 -8.90
N LYS A 46 12.25 2.49 -9.12
CA LYS A 46 11.54 1.65 -8.13
C LYS A 46 12.27 1.54 -6.79
N ALA A 47 13.56 1.86 -6.76
CA ALA A 47 14.35 1.96 -5.53
C ALA A 47 13.91 3.12 -4.62
N TRP A 48 13.26 4.15 -5.18
CA TRP A 48 12.74 5.32 -4.45
C TRP A 48 11.30 5.13 -3.98
N LEU A 49 10.65 4.02 -4.37
CA LEU A 49 9.36 3.67 -3.80
C LEU A 49 9.47 3.32 -2.32
N CYS A 50 8.77 4.10 -1.48
CA CYS A 50 8.72 3.93 -0.03
C CYS A 50 10.08 4.15 0.63
N ASP A 51 10.81 5.16 0.16
CA ASP A 51 12.13 5.50 0.71
C ASP A 51 12.08 6.62 1.77
N GLY A 52 10.88 7.15 2.04
CA GLY A 52 10.62 8.21 3.00
C GLY A 52 10.81 9.61 2.44
N ARG A 53 11.02 9.76 1.13
CA ARG A 53 11.04 11.03 0.42
C ARG A 53 9.89 11.09 -0.56
N ASN A 54 9.39 12.30 -0.74
CA ASN A 54 8.34 12.58 -1.69
C ASN A 54 8.98 12.90 -3.05
N ASP A 55 9.38 11.87 -3.79
CA ASP A 55 9.99 12.00 -5.10
C ASP A 55 8.95 12.17 -6.20
N CYS A 56 7.72 11.68 -5.99
CA CYS A 56 6.58 12.08 -6.79
C CYS A 56 5.97 13.40 -6.31
N VAL A 57 5.59 14.27 -7.26
CA VAL A 57 4.95 15.58 -6.94
C VAL A 57 3.66 15.40 -6.13
N ASP A 58 2.97 14.29 -6.32
CA ASP A 58 1.74 13.90 -5.63
C ASP A 58 1.94 12.93 -4.46
N GLY A 59 3.18 12.52 -4.18
CA GLY A 59 3.52 11.57 -3.11
C GLY A 59 3.02 10.14 -3.31
N SER A 60 2.62 9.80 -4.54
CA SER A 60 2.14 8.46 -4.89
C SER A 60 3.18 7.36 -4.68
N ASP A 61 4.47 7.70 -4.70
CA ASP A 61 5.58 6.82 -4.34
C ASP A 61 5.57 6.39 -2.87
N GLU A 62 4.91 7.17 -2.00
CA GLU A 62 4.85 6.96 -0.56
C GLU A 62 3.45 6.54 -0.05
N HIS A 63 2.42 6.52 -0.90
CA HIS A 63 1.03 6.27 -0.46
C HIS A 63 0.68 4.78 -0.21
N TYR A 64 1.34 3.83 -0.89
CA TYR A 64 0.93 2.41 -0.87
C TYR A 64 2.05 1.45 -0.44
N CYS A 65 2.70 1.76 0.68
CA CYS A 65 3.82 0.98 1.22
C CYS A 65 3.42 -0.27 2.03
N LEU A 66 2.16 -0.72 1.91
CA LEU A 66 1.53 -1.75 2.74
C LEU A 66 2.08 -3.19 2.56
N HIS A 67 2.98 -3.42 1.60
CA HIS A 67 3.57 -4.73 1.34
C HIS A 67 5.10 -4.75 1.30
N LYS A 68 5.75 -3.64 1.65
CA LYS A 68 7.12 -3.70 2.13
C LYS A 68 7.03 -3.62 3.64
N ASN A 69 7.72 -4.52 4.34
CA ASN A 69 7.90 -4.47 5.80
C ASN A 69 8.54 -3.12 6.20
N ILE A 70 7.76 -2.05 6.27
CA ILE A 70 8.16 -0.68 6.58
C ILE A 70 7.27 -0.24 7.75
N LEU A 71 7.79 -0.48 8.96
CA LEU A 71 7.19 -0.13 10.25
C LEU A 71 7.96 1.04 10.87
N PRO A 72 7.45 1.62 11.98
CA PRO A 72 7.35 3.06 12.16
C PRO A 72 8.71 3.74 12.29
N PHE A 73 8.75 4.97 11.79
CA PHE A 73 9.88 5.89 11.87
C PHE A 73 10.15 6.31 13.33
N VAL A 74 10.98 5.56 14.06
CA VAL A 74 11.50 5.95 15.38
C VAL A 74 12.92 6.51 15.20
N GLU A 75 13.06 7.81 15.42
CA GLU A 75 14.34 8.52 15.41
C GLU A 75 15.22 8.03 16.57
N SER A 76 16.26 7.24 16.26
CA SER A 76 17.39 7.06 17.17
C SER A 76 18.72 7.19 16.41
N GLN A 77 19.46 8.26 16.74
CA GLN A 77 20.87 8.44 16.42
C GLN A 77 21.25 8.48 14.93
N GLY A 78 20.46 9.14 14.08
CA GLY A 78 20.89 9.59 12.74
C GLY A 78 21.29 8.46 11.77
N LYS A 79 20.79 7.24 12.00
CA LYS A 79 21.05 6.07 11.15
C LYS A 79 19.74 5.36 10.86
N TYR A 80 19.21 5.56 9.65
CA TYR A 80 18.00 4.91 9.15
C TYR A 80 18.20 3.39 9.15
N ARG A 81 17.64 2.70 10.14
CA ARG A 81 17.53 1.24 10.16
C ARG A 81 16.05 0.91 10.14
N VAL A 82 15.65 0.03 9.23
CA VAL A 82 14.37 -0.66 9.30
C VAL A 82 14.33 -1.34 10.66
N ALA A 83 13.48 -0.88 11.57
CA ALA A 83 13.07 -1.69 12.70
C ALA A 83 12.19 -2.79 12.11
N THR A 84 12.84 -3.79 11.51
CA THR A 84 12.20 -5.09 11.33
C THR A 84 11.89 -5.52 12.75
N LEU A 85 10.63 -5.32 13.16
CA LEU A 85 10.18 -5.81 14.44
C LEU A 85 10.26 -7.33 14.32
N LYS A 86 11.42 -7.86 14.71
CA LYS A 86 11.76 -9.25 14.57
C LYS A 86 11.07 -9.97 15.71
N CYS A 87 9.82 -10.33 15.47
CA CYS A 87 9.11 -11.24 16.34
C CYS A 87 9.86 -12.58 16.34
N PRO A 88 10.02 -13.23 17.49
CA PRO A 88 10.29 -14.66 17.51
C PRO A 88 9.23 -15.38 16.67
N SER A 89 9.61 -16.47 15.98
CA SER A 89 8.74 -17.17 15.03
C SER A 89 7.41 -17.66 15.63
N THR A 90 7.29 -17.66 16.96
CA THR A 90 6.10 -18.08 17.68
C THR A 90 5.18 -16.95 18.09
N TRP A 91 5.62 -15.69 18.05
CA TRP A 91 4.85 -14.55 18.57
C TRP A 91 3.85 -14.05 17.53
N PHE A 92 2.69 -13.58 18.00
CA PHE A 92 1.68 -12.97 17.12
C PHE A 92 2.07 -11.53 16.80
N PHE A 93 1.82 -11.13 15.58
CA PHE A 93 2.15 -9.81 15.08
C PHE A 93 0.85 -9.07 14.78
N CYS A 94 0.67 -7.92 15.43
CA CYS A 94 -0.53 -7.11 15.24
C CYS A 94 -0.70 -6.76 13.75
N ARG A 95 -1.94 -6.67 13.27
CA ARG A 95 -2.24 -6.42 11.85
C ARG A 95 -1.79 -5.02 11.42
N ASP A 96 -1.91 -4.02 12.31
CA ASP A 96 -1.34 -2.68 12.15
C ASP A 96 0.19 -2.63 12.28
N ALA A 97 0.80 -3.77 12.58
CA ALA A 97 2.23 -3.95 12.72
C ALA A 97 2.87 -3.04 13.79
N SER A 98 2.09 -2.67 14.81
CA SER A 98 2.53 -1.85 15.93
C SER A 98 3.47 -2.60 16.90
N LYS A 99 3.18 -3.88 17.21
CA LYS A 99 3.99 -4.70 18.11
C LYS A 99 3.85 -6.22 17.86
N CYS A 100 4.71 -7.00 18.52
CA CYS A 100 4.52 -8.44 18.71
C CYS A 100 3.89 -8.67 20.07
N VAL A 101 2.91 -9.57 20.16
CA VAL A 101 2.30 -10.02 21.42
C VAL A 101 2.65 -11.48 21.66
N HIS A 102 2.71 -11.87 22.94
CA HIS A 102 3.01 -13.24 23.29
C HIS A 102 1.83 -14.14 22.87
N PRO A 103 2.06 -15.41 22.50
CA PRO A 103 0.97 -16.30 22.08
C PRO A 103 -0.12 -16.52 23.14
N ALA A 104 0.22 -16.33 24.42
CA ALA A 104 -0.73 -16.39 25.53
C ALA A 104 -1.63 -15.16 25.61
N ASP A 105 -1.22 -14.05 24.98
CA ASP A 105 -1.96 -12.79 24.94
C ASP A 105 -2.87 -12.69 23.72
N VAL A 106 -2.86 -13.72 22.86
CA VAL A 106 -3.77 -13.81 21.72
C VAL A 106 -5.07 -14.45 22.19
N CYS A 107 -6.18 -13.77 21.97
CA CYS A 107 -7.53 -14.21 22.36
C CYS A 107 -7.70 -14.44 23.88
N ASN A 108 -6.93 -13.75 24.72
CA ASN A 108 -7.00 -13.80 26.18
C ASN A 108 -8.13 -12.90 26.76
N GLY A 109 -8.85 -12.16 25.91
CA GLY A 109 -9.91 -11.23 26.31
C GLY A 109 -9.42 -9.83 26.68
N ILE A 110 -8.13 -9.54 26.48
CA ILE A 110 -7.49 -8.26 26.73
C ILE A 110 -7.03 -7.71 25.38
N ARG A 111 -7.33 -6.44 25.10
CA ARG A 111 -6.79 -5.78 23.91
C ARG A 111 -5.33 -5.40 24.16
N ASP A 112 -4.44 -6.25 23.70
CA ASP A 112 -3.02 -6.01 23.66
C ASP A 112 -2.66 -5.21 22.40
N CYS A 113 -3.16 -5.54 21.22
CA CYS A 113 -2.86 -4.75 20.03
C CYS A 113 -3.65 -3.42 19.99
N MET A 114 -3.03 -2.38 19.40
CA MET A 114 -3.68 -1.07 19.30
C MET A 114 -4.91 -1.12 18.38
N ASP A 115 -4.80 -1.90 17.30
CA ASP A 115 -5.91 -2.25 16.40
C ASP A 115 -6.88 -3.30 16.97
N GLY A 116 -6.54 -3.97 18.07
CA GLY A 116 -7.33 -5.05 18.67
C GLY A 116 -7.30 -6.37 17.89
N SER A 117 -6.40 -6.51 16.91
CA SER A 117 -6.31 -7.69 16.04
C SER A 117 -6.01 -9.01 16.77
N ASP A 118 -5.52 -8.92 18.00
CA ASP A 118 -5.32 -10.02 18.94
C ASP A 118 -6.63 -10.57 19.56
N GLU A 119 -7.75 -9.83 19.46
CA GLU A 119 -9.05 -10.19 20.07
C GLU A 119 -10.23 -10.22 19.07
N GLU A 120 -9.96 -10.02 17.78
CA GLU A 120 -10.97 -9.96 16.71
C GLU A 120 -11.57 -11.34 16.34
N ASP A 121 -12.41 -11.36 15.29
CA ASP A 121 -13.28 -12.47 14.89
C ASP A 121 -12.59 -13.85 14.73
N PHE A 122 -11.28 -13.89 14.45
CA PHE A 122 -10.53 -15.15 14.40
C PHE A 122 -10.47 -15.87 15.76
N CYS A 123 -10.60 -15.12 16.87
CA CYS A 123 -10.63 -15.65 18.21
C CYS A 123 -11.86 -16.50 18.52
N ALA A 124 -12.97 -16.30 17.80
CA ALA A 124 -14.17 -17.11 17.97
C ALA A 124 -13.92 -18.59 17.65
N LEU A 125 -13.02 -18.89 16.70
CA LEU A 125 -12.62 -20.24 16.33
C LEU A 125 -11.59 -20.83 17.31
N LEU A 126 -10.66 -20.00 17.81
CA LEU A 126 -9.65 -20.43 18.79
C LEU A 126 -10.26 -20.74 20.18
N LYS A 127 -11.29 -20.00 20.61
CA LYS A 127 -12.00 -20.24 21.87
C LYS A 127 -12.75 -21.58 21.89
N GLN A 128 -13.09 -22.16 20.74
CA GLN A 128 -13.64 -23.51 20.64
C GLN A 128 -12.59 -24.60 20.95
N MET A 129 -11.30 -24.32 20.76
CA MET A 129 -10.19 -25.24 21.04
C MET A 129 -9.63 -25.11 22.46
N GLN A 130 -9.81 -23.99 23.16
CA GLN A 130 -9.38 -23.82 24.55
C GLN A 130 -10.40 -24.40 25.56
N ARG A 131 -11.66 -24.57 25.17
CA ARG A 131 -12.69 -25.20 26.01
C ARG A 131 -12.46 -26.70 26.23
N SER A 132 -11.57 -27.34 25.46
CA SER A 132 -11.11 -28.71 25.66
C SER A 132 -9.79 -28.82 26.43
N LYS A 133 -9.20 -27.71 26.87
CA LYS A 133 -7.99 -27.66 27.71
C LYS A 133 -8.24 -27.16 29.14
N GLY A 134 -9.48 -27.29 29.61
CA GLY A 134 -9.81 -27.17 31.03
C GLY A 134 -9.48 -28.47 31.78
N GLU A 135 -8.19 -28.78 31.93
CA GLU A 135 -7.69 -29.73 32.93
C GLU A 135 -6.94 -28.95 34.01
N SER A 136 -7.47 -29.06 35.23
CA SER A 136 -6.80 -28.99 36.53
C SER A 136 -5.81 -27.83 36.80
N TYR A 137 -6.29 -26.83 37.53
CA TYR A 137 -5.53 -26.37 38.70
C TYR A 137 -6.25 -26.95 39.94
N GLU A 138 -5.81 -28.13 40.38
CA GLU A 138 -5.83 -28.50 41.79
C GLU A 138 -4.40 -28.31 42.29
N GLU A 139 -4.17 -27.29 43.12
CA GLU A 139 -3.82 -27.43 44.55
C GLU A 139 -3.94 -26.07 45.27
#